data_AF-A0A2V8H0Y3-F1
#
_entry.id   AF-A0A2V8H0Y3-F1
#
_cell.length_a   1.000
_cell.length_b   1.000
_cell.length_c   1.000
_cell.angle_alpha   90.00
_cell.angle_beta   90.00
_cell.angle_gamma   90.00
#
_symmetry.space_group_name_H-M   'P 1'
#
loop_
_entity.id
_entity.type
_entity.pdbx_description
1 polymer ?
#
loop_
_entity_poly.entity_id
_entity_poly.type
_entity_poly.pdbx_seq_one_letter_code
_entity_poly.pdbx_strand_id
1 'polypeptide(L)'
;LGSTPLTELPRISSALTPFRGDVTMLGGLCCDSGREHGDGSGDHARAGAAYLTATHPRKTSGKDIKAGTSIDQFAAAYFEGKTRFGSLELGCEEGIQGGNCDNGYSCAYSNSISWRTQDTPNPPEIRPRAVFERMFGTADEEKDPAKRQRFGEFRRSILDLALGEAQSLKSSLGGADRRKLDEYLYAIRDVEKRIQSIERDNAVRAPVKTALQTIQV
;
A
#
# COMPACT_ATOMS: atom_id res chain seq x y z
N LEU A 1 -23.84 21.66 -11.38
CA LEU A 1 -23.78 21.40 -9.92
C LEU A 1 -24.54 22.50 -9.21
N GLY A 2 -25.85 22.32 -9.02
CA GLY A 2 -26.68 23.25 -8.25
C GLY A 2 -26.69 22.78 -6.80
N SER A 3 -25.91 23.42 -5.93
CA SER A 3 -26.00 23.20 -4.49
C SER A 3 -27.18 23.98 -3.95
N THR A 4 -28.36 23.38 -3.97
CA THR A 4 -29.48 23.91 -3.18
C THR A 4 -29.09 23.79 -1.71
N PRO A 5 -29.13 24.86 -0.91
CA PRO A 5 -28.91 24.75 0.52
C PRO A 5 -29.91 23.73 1.08
N LEU A 6 -29.42 22.69 1.75
CA LEU A 6 -30.28 21.76 2.47
C LEU A 6 -30.92 22.52 3.63
N THR A 7 -32.15 22.99 3.44
CA THR A 7 -32.94 23.65 4.48
C THR A 7 -33.27 22.70 5.63
N GLU A 8 -33.32 21.39 5.35
CA GLU A 8 -33.47 20.33 6.35
C GLU A 8 -32.47 19.19 6.08
N LEU A 9 -31.93 18.63 7.15
CA LEU A 9 -31.02 17.49 7.07
C LEU A 9 -31.81 16.18 6.91
N PRO A 10 -31.35 15.22 6.07
CA PRO A 10 -31.94 13.89 5.98
C PRO A 10 -32.05 13.17 7.32
N ARG A 11 -32.96 12.19 7.42
CA ARG A 11 -33.23 11.43 8.66
C ARG A 11 -31.95 10.95 9.38
N ILE A 12 -31.00 10.38 8.64
CA ILE A 12 -29.77 9.81 9.21
C ILE A 12 -28.83 10.87 9.81
N SER A 13 -28.94 12.12 9.36
CA SER A 13 -28.15 13.27 9.82
C SER A 13 -28.97 14.27 10.63
N SER A 14 -30.22 13.96 10.96
CA SER A 14 -31.12 14.84 11.72
C SER A 14 -30.55 15.26 13.09
N ALA A 15 -29.76 14.39 13.73
CA ALA A 15 -29.07 14.70 15.00
C ALA A 15 -28.06 15.86 14.87
N LEU A 16 -27.60 16.18 13.66
CA LEU A 16 -26.66 17.28 13.39
C LEU A 16 -27.36 18.63 13.17
N THR A 17 -28.69 18.69 13.22
CA THR A 17 -29.46 19.93 12.99
C THR A 17 -29.02 21.10 13.87
N PRO A 18 -28.71 20.91 15.18
CA PRO A 18 -28.20 22.00 16.01
C PRO A 18 -26.86 22.58 15.53
N PHE A 19 -26.07 21.81 14.78
CA PHE A 19 -24.72 22.16 14.29
C PHE A 19 -24.71 22.48 12.79
N ARG A 20 -25.88 22.75 12.18
CA ARG A 20 -25.99 23.01 10.73
C ARG A 20 -25.11 24.13 10.19
N GLY A 21 -24.75 25.11 11.03
CA GLY A 21 -23.83 26.19 10.67
C GLY A 21 -22.36 25.77 10.65
N ASP A 22 -22.03 24.67 11.32
CA ASP A 22 -20.67 24.15 11.51
C ASP A 22 -20.35 22.96 10.59
N VAL A 23 -21.35 22.44 9.87
CA VAL A 23 -21.21 21.27 9.00
C VAL A 23 -21.53 21.59 7.55
N THR A 24 -20.69 21.10 6.63
CA THR A 24 -20.96 21.10 5.19
C THR A 24 -21.35 19.70 4.75
N MET A 25 -22.51 19.56 4.10
CA MET A 25 -22.95 18.27 3.54
C MET A 25 -22.72 18.24 2.03
N LEU A 26 -21.89 17.29 1.59
CA LEU A 26 -21.63 17.05 0.18
C LEU A 26 -22.50 15.87 -0.30
N GLY A 27 -23.37 16.13 -1.26
CA GLY A 27 -24.24 15.13 -1.89
C GLY A 27 -23.84 14.87 -3.34
N GLY A 28 -24.46 13.85 -3.94
CA GLY A 28 -24.23 13.50 -5.35
C GLY A 28 -22.85 12.89 -5.63
N LEU A 29 -22.14 12.44 -4.61
CA LEU A 29 -20.91 11.68 -4.75
C LEU A 29 -21.27 10.23 -5.10
N CYS A 30 -20.86 9.78 -6.28
CA CYS A 30 -21.06 8.41 -6.75
C CYS A 30 -19.81 7.94 -7.49
N CYS A 31 -19.27 6.77 -7.13
CA CYS A 31 -18.27 6.10 -7.93
C CYS A 31 -19.00 5.28 -9.00
N ASP A 32 -19.22 5.88 -10.17
CA ASP A 32 -19.96 5.26 -11.28
C ASP A 32 -19.34 3.92 -11.70
N SER A 33 -18.02 3.81 -11.62
CA SER A 33 -17.26 2.59 -11.87
C SER A 33 -17.64 1.38 -10.99
N GLY A 34 -18.23 1.62 -9.81
CA GLY A 34 -18.74 0.55 -8.93
C GLY A 34 -20.11 0.00 -9.35
N ARG A 35 -20.80 0.63 -10.32
CA ARG A 35 -22.10 0.16 -10.83
C ARG A 35 -21.94 -1.10 -11.67
N GLU A 36 -23.06 -1.77 -11.92
CA GLU A 36 -23.07 -3.05 -12.63
C GLU A 36 -22.56 -2.99 -14.06
N HIS A 37 -22.81 -1.92 -14.82
CA HIS A 37 -22.41 -1.79 -16.24
C HIS A 37 -22.70 -3.04 -17.10
N GLY A 38 -23.77 -3.77 -16.81
CA GLY A 38 -24.17 -5.01 -17.50
C GLY A 38 -23.62 -6.30 -16.91
N ASP A 39 -22.77 -6.24 -15.88
CA ASP A 39 -22.20 -7.41 -15.21
C ASP A 39 -23.19 -8.12 -14.26
N GLY A 40 -24.35 -7.54 -13.95
CA GLY A 40 -25.30 -8.10 -12.98
C GLY A 40 -24.73 -8.10 -11.55
N SER A 41 -25.06 -9.09 -10.72
CA SER A 41 -24.56 -9.17 -9.34
C SER A 41 -23.02 -9.14 -9.24
N GLY A 42 -22.50 -8.57 -8.15
CA GLY A 42 -21.06 -8.37 -7.96
C GLY A 42 -20.69 -7.12 -7.17
N ASP A 43 -21.63 -6.58 -6.37
CA ASP A 43 -21.55 -5.23 -5.83
C ASP A 43 -20.43 -5.06 -4.80
N HIS A 44 -20.11 -6.11 -4.05
CA HIS A 44 -19.05 -6.06 -3.04
C HIS A 44 -17.67 -6.00 -3.71
N ALA A 45 -17.45 -6.87 -4.70
CA ALA A 45 -16.21 -6.87 -5.47
C ALA A 45 -16.03 -5.57 -6.25
N ARG A 46 -17.10 -5.08 -6.92
CA ARG A 46 -17.04 -3.80 -7.64
C ARG A 46 -16.79 -2.61 -6.72
N ALA A 47 -17.49 -2.54 -5.59
CA ALA A 47 -17.28 -1.47 -4.62
C ALA A 47 -15.85 -1.48 -4.10
N GLY A 48 -15.32 -2.64 -3.70
CA GLY A 48 -13.94 -2.78 -3.21
C GLY A 48 -12.89 -2.34 -4.24
N ALA A 49 -12.98 -2.88 -5.45
CA ALA A 49 -12.03 -2.57 -6.51
C ALA A 49 -12.11 -1.12 -6.99
N ALA A 50 -13.31 -0.56 -7.14
CA ALA A 50 -13.51 0.79 -7.67
C ALA A 50 -13.22 1.90 -6.65
N TYR A 51 -13.17 1.60 -5.34
CA TYR A 51 -13.13 2.60 -4.28
C TYR A 51 -11.96 3.59 -4.42
N LEU A 52 -10.73 3.09 -4.61
CA LEU A 52 -9.55 3.93 -4.77
C LEU A 52 -9.02 3.99 -6.21
N THR A 53 -9.52 3.14 -7.10
CA THR A 53 -9.10 3.09 -8.52
C THR A 53 -10.00 3.90 -9.44
N ALA A 54 -11.22 4.21 -9.00
CA ALA A 54 -12.27 4.81 -9.81
C ALA A 54 -12.51 4.10 -11.16
N THR A 55 -12.21 2.81 -11.26
CA THR A 55 -12.25 2.03 -12.50
C THR A 55 -13.17 0.83 -12.32
N HIS A 56 -13.95 0.53 -13.35
CA HIS A 56 -14.82 -0.64 -13.32
C HIS A 56 -13.96 -1.92 -13.44
N PRO A 57 -13.96 -2.81 -12.44
CA PRO A 57 -13.12 -3.98 -12.48
C PRO A 57 -13.62 -4.95 -13.54
N ARG A 58 -12.70 -5.64 -14.21
CA ARG A 58 -13.05 -6.68 -15.15
C ARG A 58 -13.72 -7.84 -14.42
N LYS A 59 -14.93 -8.23 -14.83
CA LYS A 59 -15.56 -9.46 -14.35
C LYS A 59 -14.75 -10.69 -14.74
N THR A 60 -14.11 -11.29 -13.74
CA THR A 60 -13.36 -12.52 -13.86
C THR A 60 -13.12 -13.12 -12.48
N SER A 61 -13.26 -14.44 -12.36
CA SER A 61 -12.83 -15.24 -11.21
C SER A 61 -11.41 -15.80 -11.38
N GLY A 62 -10.80 -15.49 -12.53
CA GLY A 62 -9.53 -16.04 -12.97
C GLY A 62 -8.32 -15.17 -12.63
N LYS A 63 -7.22 -15.50 -13.30
CA LYS A 63 -5.92 -14.84 -13.09
C LYS A 63 -5.81 -13.49 -13.79
N ASP A 64 -6.79 -13.05 -14.55
CA ASP A 64 -6.70 -11.90 -15.46
C ASP A 64 -7.46 -10.67 -14.93
N ILE A 65 -7.36 -10.50 -13.60
CA ILE A 65 -7.92 -9.38 -12.85
C ILE A 65 -7.40 -8.04 -13.36
N LYS A 66 -8.28 -7.03 -13.40
CA LYS A 66 -7.97 -5.65 -13.76
C LYS A 66 -8.90 -4.70 -13.02
N ALA A 67 -8.34 -3.79 -12.23
CA ALA A 67 -9.06 -2.72 -11.55
C ALA A 67 -8.39 -1.34 -11.69
N GLY A 68 -7.16 -1.21 -12.19
CA GLY A 68 -6.48 0.09 -12.30
C GLY A 68 -5.52 0.38 -11.13
N THR A 69 -4.64 1.37 -11.29
CA THR A 69 -3.76 1.81 -10.19
C THR A 69 -4.56 2.71 -9.26
N SER A 70 -4.47 2.49 -7.96
CA SER A 70 -5.26 3.23 -6.97
C SER A 70 -4.61 4.56 -6.59
N ILE A 71 -5.44 5.53 -6.18
CA ILE A 71 -5.00 6.91 -5.86
C ILE A 71 -4.00 6.97 -4.71
N ASP A 72 -4.11 6.06 -3.72
CA ASP A 72 -3.14 5.93 -2.64
C ASP A 72 -1.76 5.50 -3.16
N GLN A 73 -1.68 4.72 -4.24
CA GLN A 73 -0.41 4.30 -4.82
C GLN A 73 0.22 5.39 -5.69
N PHE A 74 -0.59 6.25 -6.32
CA PHE A 74 -0.08 7.49 -6.91
C PHE A 74 0.51 8.43 -5.85
N ALA A 75 -0.15 8.54 -4.69
CA ALA A 75 0.39 9.30 -3.56
C ALA A 75 1.67 8.67 -3.00
N ALA A 76 1.70 7.35 -2.82
CA ALA A 76 2.88 6.60 -2.38
C ALA A 76 4.09 6.84 -3.30
N ALA A 77 3.87 6.83 -4.62
CA ALA A 77 4.91 7.14 -5.60
C ALA A 77 5.41 8.60 -5.48
N TYR A 78 4.52 9.57 -5.22
CA TYR A 78 4.91 10.97 -5.03
C TYR A 78 5.74 11.21 -3.75
N PHE A 79 5.49 10.43 -2.70
CA PHE A 79 6.23 10.46 -1.44
C PHE A 79 7.40 9.47 -1.37
N GLU A 80 7.73 8.83 -2.49
CA GLU A 80 8.82 7.86 -2.55
C GLU A 80 10.12 8.44 -2.01
N GLY A 81 10.74 7.72 -1.07
CA GLY A 81 12.00 8.11 -0.42
C GLY A 81 11.89 9.28 0.57
N LYS A 82 10.70 9.82 0.81
CA LYS A 82 10.43 10.86 1.83
C LYS A 82 9.87 10.28 3.14
N THR A 83 9.35 9.06 3.09
CA THR A 83 8.81 8.32 4.23
C THR A 83 9.54 6.97 4.36
N ARG A 84 9.61 6.43 5.58
CA ARG A 84 10.26 5.12 5.84
C ARG A 84 9.62 3.97 5.07
N PHE A 85 8.33 4.09 4.78
CA PHE A 85 7.54 3.14 3.98
C PHE A 85 6.85 3.91 2.86
N GLY A 86 6.84 3.37 1.64
CA GLY A 86 6.08 3.96 0.53
C GLY A 86 4.57 3.91 0.77
N SER A 87 4.08 2.79 1.29
CA SER A 87 2.69 2.58 1.69
C SER A 87 2.58 1.53 2.81
N LEU A 88 1.47 1.56 3.54
CA LEU A 88 1.11 0.57 4.56
C LEU A 88 -0.37 0.22 4.41
N GLU A 89 -0.65 -0.92 3.79
CA GLU A 89 -1.99 -1.45 3.62
C GLU A 89 -2.38 -2.27 4.85
N LEU A 90 -3.43 -1.84 5.55
CA LEU A 90 -3.87 -2.43 6.81
C LEU A 90 -5.32 -2.90 6.69
N GLY A 91 -5.66 -3.98 7.39
CA GLY A 91 -7.01 -4.54 7.40
C GLY A 91 -7.37 -5.14 8.74
N CYS A 92 -8.67 -5.41 8.93
CA CYS A 92 -9.19 -6.01 10.15
C CYS A 92 -9.57 -7.49 9.99
N GLU A 93 -9.75 -7.95 8.76
CA GLU A 93 -10.33 -9.26 8.44
C GLU A 93 -9.45 -10.02 7.46
N GLU A 94 -9.40 -11.35 7.61
CA GLU A 94 -8.77 -12.22 6.64
C GLU A 94 -9.49 -12.14 5.30
N GLY A 95 -8.71 -12.10 4.21
CA GLY A 95 -9.26 -12.13 2.87
C GLY A 95 -9.93 -13.46 2.55
N ILE A 96 -11.04 -13.42 1.84
CA ILE A 96 -11.77 -14.61 1.39
C ILE A 96 -10.93 -15.35 0.35
N GLN A 97 -10.82 -16.66 0.50
CA GLN A 97 -10.10 -17.55 -0.42
C GLN A 97 -11.11 -18.31 -1.30
N GLY A 98 -10.86 -18.42 -2.61
CA GLY A 98 -11.74 -19.21 -3.48
C GLY A 98 -11.78 -18.84 -4.96
N GLY A 99 -11.14 -17.75 -5.37
CA GLY A 99 -11.08 -17.31 -6.77
C GLY A 99 -12.40 -16.75 -7.33
N ASN A 100 -13.56 -17.18 -6.84
CA ASN A 100 -14.88 -16.62 -7.16
C ASN A 100 -15.60 -16.24 -5.87
N CYS A 101 -15.47 -14.98 -5.46
CA CYS A 101 -16.00 -14.51 -4.18
C CYS A 101 -17.28 -13.68 -4.32
N ASP A 102 -17.61 -13.22 -5.51
CA ASP A 102 -18.80 -12.41 -5.74
C ASP A 102 -19.29 -12.58 -7.18
N ASN A 103 -20.08 -13.63 -7.45
CA ASN A 103 -20.83 -13.79 -8.70
C ASN A 103 -19.99 -13.71 -10.00
N GLY A 104 -18.79 -14.29 -9.99
CA GLY A 104 -17.86 -14.28 -11.12
C GLY A 104 -16.75 -13.24 -11.00
N TYR A 105 -16.68 -12.50 -9.90
CA TYR A 105 -15.54 -11.65 -9.56
C TYR A 105 -14.54 -12.35 -8.64
N SER A 106 -13.27 -12.05 -8.86
CA SER A 106 -12.14 -12.52 -8.08
C SER A 106 -12.16 -11.95 -6.67
N CYS A 107 -11.78 -12.80 -5.70
CA CYS A 107 -11.61 -12.41 -4.31
C CYS A 107 -10.63 -11.26 -4.13
N ALA A 108 -9.68 -11.06 -5.06
CA ALA A 108 -8.77 -9.92 -5.06
C ALA A 108 -9.50 -8.57 -5.01
N TYR A 109 -10.66 -8.47 -5.66
CA TYR A 109 -11.46 -7.24 -5.71
C TYR A 109 -12.15 -6.91 -4.38
N SER A 110 -12.48 -7.92 -3.58
CA SER A 110 -13.08 -7.73 -2.25
C SER A 110 -12.03 -7.66 -1.14
N ASN A 111 -10.89 -8.32 -1.32
CA ASN A 111 -9.83 -8.41 -0.32
C ASN A 111 -8.87 -7.21 -0.35
N SER A 112 -8.92 -6.36 -1.37
CA SER A 112 -7.97 -5.27 -1.55
C SER A 112 -8.61 -4.06 -2.21
N ILE A 113 -8.53 -2.91 -1.53
CA ILE A 113 -8.92 -1.60 -2.07
C ILE A 113 -7.73 -0.85 -2.69
N SER A 114 -6.51 -1.22 -2.31
CA SER A 114 -5.26 -0.64 -2.82
C SER A 114 -4.69 -1.51 -3.95
N TRP A 115 -4.30 -0.87 -5.05
CA TRP A 115 -3.86 -1.50 -6.29
C TRP A 115 -2.62 -0.79 -6.83
N ARG A 116 -1.49 -1.47 -6.77
CA ARG A 116 -0.19 -0.96 -7.19
C ARG A 116 -0.09 -0.72 -8.69
N THR A 117 -0.69 -1.62 -9.46
CA THR A 117 -0.81 -1.53 -10.91
C THR A 117 -2.23 -1.91 -11.29
N GLN A 118 -2.55 -1.85 -12.59
CA GLN A 118 -3.87 -2.23 -13.08
C GLN A 118 -4.30 -3.65 -12.67
N ASP A 119 -3.36 -4.57 -12.47
CA ASP A 119 -3.58 -6.01 -12.27
C ASP A 119 -2.91 -6.56 -10.99
N THR A 120 -2.29 -5.70 -10.18
CA THR A 120 -1.58 -6.11 -8.96
C THR A 120 -2.20 -5.44 -7.74
N PRO A 121 -3.07 -6.13 -6.98
CA PRO A 121 -3.60 -5.63 -5.71
C PRO A 121 -2.50 -5.61 -4.65
N ASN A 122 -2.67 -4.75 -3.64
CA ASN A 122 -1.89 -4.76 -2.41
C ASN A 122 -2.73 -5.41 -1.29
N PRO A 123 -2.41 -6.65 -0.88
CA PRO A 123 -3.08 -7.28 0.24
C PRO A 123 -2.81 -6.53 1.55
N PRO A 124 -3.84 -6.31 2.39
CA PRO A 124 -3.64 -5.67 3.68
C PRO A 124 -2.90 -6.61 4.65
N GLU A 125 -2.04 -6.05 5.51
CA GLU A 125 -1.57 -6.74 6.71
C GLU A 125 -2.62 -6.60 7.81
N ILE A 126 -3.04 -7.74 8.36
CA ILE A 126 -4.12 -7.84 9.35
C ILE A 126 -3.59 -8.11 10.76
N ARG A 127 -2.32 -8.49 10.91
CA ARG A 127 -1.71 -8.83 12.20
C ARG A 127 -1.09 -7.56 12.81
N PRO A 128 -1.69 -6.97 13.85
CA PRO A 128 -1.20 -5.69 14.40
C PRO A 128 0.23 -5.80 14.93
N ARG A 129 0.61 -6.96 15.47
CA ARG A 129 2.00 -7.23 15.90
C ARG A 129 2.98 -7.13 14.74
N ALA A 130 2.68 -7.71 13.58
CA ALA A 130 3.56 -7.66 12.43
C ALA A 130 3.72 -6.22 11.92
N VAL A 131 2.65 -5.43 11.91
CA VAL A 131 2.68 -4.00 11.57
C VAL A 131 3.53 -3.22 12.57
N PHE A 132 3.32 -3.45 13.86
CA PHE A 132 4.08 -2.79 14.93
C PHE A 132 5.58 -3.10 14.83
N GLU A 133 5.93 -4.38 14.71
CA GLU A 133 7.33 -4.80 14.53
C GLU A 133 7.92 -4.28 13.22
N ARG A 134 7.12 -4.19 12.15
CA ARG A 134 7.56 -3.54 10.91
C ARG A 134 7.84 -2.05 11.16
N MET A 135 6.95 -1.32 11.81
CA MET A 135 7.04 0.13 12.03
C MET A 135 8.04 0.56 13.10
N PHE A 136 8.25 -0.25 14.13
CA PHE A 136 8.99 0.12 15.34
C PHE A 136 10.04 -0.92 15.76
N GLY A 137 10.12 -2.07 15.07
CA GLY A 137 11.04 -3.14 15.40
C GLY A 137 12.51 -2.74 15.35
N THR A 138 13.28 -3.39 16.20
CA THR A 138 14.65 -3.05 16.62
C THR A 138 15.74 -3.39 15.60
N ALA A 139 15.39 -3.59 14.32
CA ALA A 139 16.36 -3.84 13.25
C ALA A 139 17.40 -2.71 13.08
N ASP A 140 17.17 -1.57 13.74
CA ASP A 140 17.99 -0.35 13.75
C ASP A 140 18.69 -0.09 15.11
N GLU A 141 18.66 -1.03 16.07
CA GLU A 141 19.23 -0.83 17.42
C GLU A 141 20.72 -1.19 17.57
N GLU A 142 21.41 -1.62 16.51
CA GLU A 142 22.86 -1.82 16.61
C GLU A 142 23.53 -0.46 16.81
N LYS A 143 23.94 -0.15 18.04
CA LYS A 143 24.53 1.14 18.45
C LYS A 143 25.93 1.32 17.89
N ASP A 144 26.65 0.24 17.59
CA ASP A 144 27.97 0.27 16.99
C ASP A 144 27.90 0.62 15.49
N PRO A 145 28.44 1.78 15.06
CA PRO A 145 28.43 2.19 13.65
C PRO A 145 29.09 1.19 12.71
N ALA A 146 30.15 0.51 13.15
CA ALA A 146 30.92 -0.42 12.30
C ALA A 146 30.16 -1.73 12.07
N LYS A 147 29.48 -2.23 13.11
CA LYS A 147 28.60 -3.41 12.97
C LYS A 147 27.39 -3.08 12.12
N ARG A 148 26.77 -1.91 12.32
CA ARG A 148 25.63 -1.45 11.52
C ARG A 148 25.97 -1.37 10.03
N GLN A 149 27.12 -0.80 9.69
CA GLN A 149 27.59 -0.74 8.31
C GLN A 149 27.78 -2.13 7.70
N ARG A 150 28.47 -3.04 8.41
CA ARG A 150 28.65 -4.42 7.95
C ARG A 150 27.33 -5.16 7.73
N PHE A 151 26.36 -4.98 8.62
CA PHE A 151 25.03 -5.56 8.46
C PHE A 151 24.26 -4.97 7.26
N GLY A 152 24.39 -3.67 7.00
CA GLY A 152 23.83 -3.01 5.81
C GLY A 152 24.42 -3.57 4.50
N GLU A 153 25.76 -3.65 4.43
CA GLU A 153 26.49 -4.22 3.29
C GLU A 153 26.11 -5.69 3.05
N PHE A 154 26.00 -6.49 4.10
CA PHE A 154 25.59 -7.89 4.01
C PHE A 154 24.15 -8.04 3.51
N ARG A 155 23.20 -7.23 4.02
CA ARG A 155 21.81 -7.23 3.54
C ARG A 155 21.74 -6.85 2.07
N ARG A 156 22.49 -5.83 1.63
CA ARG A 156 22.56 -5.42 0.22
C ARG A 156 23.08 -6.56 -0.65
N SER A 157 24.17 -7.21 -0.26
CA SER A 157 24.74 -8.35 -1.00
C SER A 157 23.76 -9.52 -1.15
N ILE A 158 22.95 -9.83 -0.12
CA ILE A 158 21.92 -10.87 -0.22
C ILE A 158 20.81 -10.46 -1.20
N LEU A 159 20.39 -9.20 -1.14
CA LEU A 159 19.33 -8.69 -2.02
C LEU A 159 19.81 -8.67 -3.47
N ASP A 160 21.04 -8.22 -3.74
CA ASP A 160 21.65 -8.27 -5.07
C ASP A 160 21.69 -9.70 -5.64
N LEU A 161 22.05 -10.69 -4.81
CA LEU A 161 22.04 -12.11 -5.21
C LEU A 161 20.62 -12.58 -5.54
N ALA A 162 19.66 -12.34 -4.64
CA ALA A 162 18.26 -12.76 -4.84
C ALA A 162 17.64 -12.09 -6.08
N LEU A 163 18.01 -10.84 -6.37
CA LEU A 163 17.52 -10.09 -7.53
C LEU A 163 18.11 -10.64 -8.83
N GLY A 164 19.39 -11.02 -8.84
CA GLY A 164 20.04 -11.68 -9.98
C GLY A 164 19.43 -13.06 -10.30
N GLU A 165 19.18 -13.87 -9.27
CA GLU A 165 18.51 -15.17 -9.43
C GLU A 165 17.07 -15.02 -9.91
N ALA A 166 16.32 -14.08 -9.32
CA ALA A 166 14.96 -13.79 -9.73
C ALA A 166 14.89 -13.27 -11.18
N GLN A 167 15.81 -12.41 -11.62
CA GLN A 167 15.86 -11.97 -13.03
C GLN A 167 16.15 -13.13 -13.98
N SER A 168 17.08 -14.01 -13.61
CA SER A 168 17.41 -15.21 -14.39
C SER A 168 16.19 -16.14 -14.52
N LEU A 169 15.47 -16.37 -13.41
CA LEU A 169 14.25 -17.17 -13.39
C LEU A 169 13.11 -16.52 -14.20
N LYS A 170 12.97 -15.19 -14.16
CA LYS A 170 11.95 -14.46 -14.95
C LYS A 170 12.06 -14.76 -16.45
N SER A 171 13.27 -14.96 -16.95
CA SER A 171 13.53 -15.27 -18.37
C SER A 171 12.95 -16.64 -18.77
N SER A 172 12.93 -17.62 -17.88
CA SER A 172 12.48 -19.00 -18.13
C SER A 172 11.00 -19.26 -17.78
N LEU A 173 10.32 -18.34 -17.10
CA LEU A 173 8.94 -18.51 -16.64
C LEU A 173 7.88 -18.11 -17.69
N GLY A 174 6.74 -18.79 -17.65
CA GLY A 174 5.52 -18.42 -18.38
C GLY A 174 4.79 -17.22 -17.76
N GLY A 175 3.82 -16.65 -18.48
CA GLY A 175 3.18 -15.37 -18.10
C GLY A 175 2.47 -15.35 -16.73
N ALA A 176 1.96 -16.49 -16.24
CA ALA A 176 1.31 -16.56 -14.93
C ALA A 176 2.31 -16.50 -13.76
N ASP A 177 3.44 -17.21 -13.88
CA ASP A 177 4.46 -17.26 -12.83
C ASP A 177 5.30 -15.98 -12.81
N ARG A 178 5.47 -15.33 -13.98
CA ARG A 178 6.09 -14.00 -14.06
C ARG A 178 5.41 -12.96 -13.19
N ARG A 179 4.07 -12.97 -13.08
CA ARG A 179 3.34 -12.01 -12.23
C ARG A 179 3.59 -12.22 -10.74
N LYS A 180 3.57 -13.47 -10.27
CA LYS A 180 3.95 -13.78 -8.88
C LYS A 180 5.39 -13.38 -8.58
N LEU A 181 6.29 -13.59 -9.53
CA LEU A 181 7.68 -13.18 -9.40
C LEU A 181 7.82 -11.64 -9.37
N ASP A 182 7.03 -10.91 -10.15
CA ASP A 182 7.01 -9.45 -10.14
C ASP A 182 6.47 -8.90 -8.79
N GLU A 183 5.46 -9.53 -8.20
CA GLU A 183 5.01 -9.22 -6.83
C GLU A 183 6.13 -9.42 -5.80
N TYR A 184 6.87 -10.53 -5.90
CA TYR A 184 8.00 -10.84 -5.02
C TYR A 184 9.18 -9.85 -5.20
N LEU A 185 9.56 -9.57 -6.45
CA LEU A 185 10.61 -8.60 -6.79
C LEU A 185 10.27 -7.19 -6.33
N TYR A 186 9.00 -6.82 -6.36
CA TYR A 186 8.56 -5.55 -5.80
C TYR A 186 8.78 -5.50 -4.29
N ALA A 187 8.39 -6.55 -3.55
CA ALA A 187 8.61 -6.63 -2.11
C ALA A 187 10.10 -6.54 -1.76
N ILE A 188 10.99 -7.16 -2.55
CA ILE A 188 12.45 -7.02 -2.40
C ILE A 188 12.90 -5.56 -2.60
N ARG A 189 12.46 -4.90 -3.67
CA ARG A 189 12.82 -3.50 -3.94
C ARG A 189 12.34 -2.54 -2.85
N ASP A 190 11.15 -2.78 -2.28
CA ASP A 190 10.65 -1.98 -1.16
C ASP A 190 11.57 -2.14 0.07
N VAL A 191 12.04 -3.37 0.34
CA VAL A 191 13.03 -3.63 1.41
C VAL A 191 14.36 -2.94 1.13
N GLU A 192 14.89 -2.99 -0.10
CA GLU A 192 16.12 -2.29 -0.49
C GLU A 192 16.01 -0.78 -0.28
N LYS A 193 14.94 -0.16 -0.78
CA LYS A 193 14.69 1.28 -0.62
C LYS A 193 14.59 1.67 0.85
N ARG A 194 13.98 0.80 1.67
CA ARG A 194 13.92 1.00 3.12
C ARG A 194 15.31 0.95 3.77
N ILE A 195 16.15 -0.01 3.39
CA ILE A 195 17.54 -0.08 3.87
C ILE A 195 18.31 1.19 3.48
N GLN A 196 18.18 1.64 2.24
CA GLN A 196 18.82 2.87 1.76
C GLN A 196 18.31 4.13 2.51
N SER A 197 17.00 4.22 2.79
CA SER A 197 16.45 5.32 3.58
C SER A 197 16.98 5.31 5.02
N ILE A 198 17.07 4.12 5.63
CA ILE A 198 17.61 3.96 6.98
C ILE A 198 19.10 4.36 7.02
N GLU A 199 19.90 3.93 6.03
CA GLU A 199 21.30 4.32 5.93
C GLU A 199 21.45 5.84 5.78
N ARG A 200 20.60 6.48 4.97
CA ARG A 200 20.56 7.94 4.82
C ARG A 200 20.21 8.65 6.13
N ASP A 201 19.13 8.24 6.80
CA ASP A 201 18.70 8.82 8.08
C ASP A 201 19.76 8.65 9.17
N ASN A 202 20.45 7.50 9.18
CA ASN A 202 21.55 7.22 10.11
C ASN A 202 22.78 8.08 9.82
N ALA A 203 23.10 8.35 8.55
CA ALA A 203 24.20 9.27 8.19
C ALA A 203 23.91 10.71 8.67
N VAL A 204 22.64 11.13 8.64
CA VAL A 204 22.21 12.45 9.16
C VAL A 204 22.24 12.51 10.69
N ARG A 205 22.04 11.39 11.39
CA ARG A 205 22.05 11.29 12.86
C ARG A 205 23.44 11.00 13.46
N ALA A 206 24.49 10.86 12.66
CA ALA A 206 25.84 10.66 13.18
C ALA A 206 26.24 11.88 14.05
N PRO A 207 26.76 11.67 15.28
CA PRO A 207 27.12 12.79 16.14
C PRO A 207 28.20 13.62 15.45
N VAL A 208 27.93 14.93 15.32
CA VAL A 208 28.98 15.93 15.08
C VAL A 208 30.04 15.66 16.15
N LYS A 209 31.27 15.33 15.73
CA LYS A 209 32.39 15.20 16.66
C LYS A 209 32.52 16.52 17.41
N THR A 210 32.01 16.60 18.62
CA THR A 210 32.33 17.68 19.55
C THR A 210 33.83 17.55 19.80
N ALA A 211 34.62 18.39 19.13
CA ALA A 211 36.03 18.51 19.41
C ALA A 211 36.15 18.97 20.87
N LEU A 212 36.54 18.04 21.75
CA LEU A 212 36.98 18.36 23.08
C LEU A 212 38.25 19.21 22.93
N GLN A 213 38.10 20.54 23.01
CA GLN A 213 39.21 21.42 23.30
C GLN A 213 39.64 21.13 24.74
N THR A 214 40.67 20.32 24.89
CA THR A 214 41.43 20.18 26.13
C THR A 214 42.07 21.52 26.43
N ILE A 215 41.45 22.30 27.33
CA ILE A 215 42.11 23.42 27.98
C ILE A 215 43.13 22.81 28.94
N GLN A 216 44.41 22.87 28.56
CA GLN A 216 45.51 22.72 29.52
C GLN A 216 45.59 24.01 30.31
N VAL A 217 45.48 23.90 31.65
CA VAL A 217 45.91 24.91 32.61
C VAL A 217 47.30 24.52 33.10
#